data_AF-A0A2S0WC20-F1
#
_entry.id   AF-A0A2S0WC20-F1
#
_cell.length_a   1.000
_cell.length_b   1.000
_cell.length_c   1.000
_cell.angle_alpha   90.00
_cell.angle_beta   90.00
_cell.angle_gamma   90.00
#
_symmetry.space_group_name_H-M   'P 1'
#
loop_
_entity.id
_entity.type
_entity.pdbx_description
1 polymer ?
#
loop_
_entity_poly.entity_id
_entity_poly.type
_entity_poly.pdbx_seq_one_letter_code
_entity_poly.pdbx_strand_id
1 'polypeptide(L)'
;MTRRILFPLTLAAAAALSACASDKPTPRPASPLTVVSSASAASSATKSTPASAAESAPASTTAHAAAPQEPVRAAYSAALDHPGDFPPSPAAQFDPTGTYSYALVEATGDSSPELLLRIDSRGFSPVIVLTIEGGRAVASTDNIIDGQATAGGSFSKIFASREGRGIYQVDGHSIQTAAQSQRFVLQGRSLATDGPAVGFTKDVNPPADQVPLTWFGINDRSGLDTVQGRG
;
A
#
# COMPACT_ATOMS: atom_id res chain seq x y z
N MET A 1 -28.24 29.52 -44.65
CA MET A 1 -29.39 28.64 -44.37
C MET A 1 -29.12 27.94 -43.05
N THR A 2 -29.80 28.40 -42.01
CA THR A 2 -29.44 28.15 -40.60
C THR A 2 -30.53 27.27 -39.99
N ARG A 3 -30.21 26.04 -39.58
CA ARG A 3 -31.13 25.16 -38.87
C ARG A 3 -30.62 24.95 -37.45
N ARG A 4 -31.08 25.82 -36.55
CA ARG A 4 -30.96 25.67 -35.09
C ARG A 4 -31.99 24.64 -34.65
N ILE A 5 -31.54 23.54 -34.09
CA ILE A 5 -32.40 22.55 -33.44
C ILE A 5 -32.33 22.84 -31.94
N LEU A 6 -33.40 23.43 -31.40
CA LEU A 6 -33.66 23.51 -29.97
C LEU A 6 -34.16 22.14 -29.50
N PHE A 7 -33.49 21.53 -28.52
CA PHE A 7 -34.07 20.45 -27.71
C PHE A 7 -34.48 21.01 -26.34
N PRO A 8 -35.67 20.65 -25.84
CA PRO A 8 -36.23 21.24 -24.63
C PRO A 8 -35.61 20.68 -23.35
N LEU A 9 -35.37 21.60 -22.43
CA LEU A 9 -35.02 21.41 -21.03
C LEU A 9 -36.24 20.83 -20.28
N THR A 10 -36.19 19.57 -19.86
CA THR A 10 -37.15 19.01 -18.89
C THR A 10 -36.61 19.13 -17.47
N LEU A 11 -37.23 20.04 -16.73
CA LEU A 11 -37.12 20.24 -15.29
C LEU A 11 -38.12 19.30 -14.59
N ALA A 12 -37.66 18.42 -13.69
CA ALA A 12 -38.53 17.70 -12.77
C ALA A 12 -38.11 18.04 -11.34
N ALA A 13 -39.07 18.55 -10.57
CA ALA A 13 -38.91 19.04 -9.22
C ALA A 13 -39.75 18.21 -8.22
N ALA A 14 -39.22 18.16 -6.99
CA ALA A 14 -39.91 18.12 -5.70
C ALA A 14 -40.32 16.79 -5.04
N ALA A 15 -39.64 16.53 -3.91
CA ALA A 15 -40.14 16.37 -2.52
C ALA A 15 -40.99 15.15 -2.11
N ALA A 16 -40.56 14.45 -1.03
CA ALA A 16 -41.14 14.57 0.31
C ALA A 16 -40.44 13.66 1.34
N LEU A 17 -40.63 14.01 2.62
CA LEU A 17 -39.98 13.56 3.85
C LEU A 17 -40.60 12.29 4.48
N SER A 18 -39.82 11.71 5.40
CA SER A 18 -40.22 11.09 6.67
C SER A 18 -40.74 9.64 6.67
N ALA A 19 -39.98 8.75 7.33
CA ALA A 19 -40.51 7.84 8.36
C ALA A 19 -39.35 7.29 9.22
N CYS A 20 -39.30 7.72 10.48
CA CYS A 20 -38.60 7.01 11.56
C CYS A 20 -39.48 5.86 12.06
N ALA A 21 -38.91 4.67 12.25
CA ALA A 21 -39.39 3.73 13.24
C ALA A 21 -38.22 2.90 13.77
N SER A 22 -38.01 3.04 15.08
CA SER A 22 -37.00 2.36 15.88
C SER A 22 -37.30 0.87 16.01
N ASP A 23 -36.26 0.04 15.98
CA ASP A 23 -36.31 -1.22 16.71
C ASP A 23 -34.95 -1.52 17.33
N LYS A 24 -34.99 -1.84 18.63
CA LYS A 24 -33.83 -1.99 19.51
C LYS A 24 -33.69 -3.48 19.86
N PRO A 25 -32.59 -4.17 19.52
CA PRO A 25 -32.32 -5.48 20.07
C PRO A 25 -31.57 -5.37 21.40
N THR A 26 -32.16 -6.00 22.41
CA THR A 26 -31.69 -6.29 23.77
C THR A 26 -30.24 -6.78 23.85
N PRO A 27 -29.47 -6.35 24.88
CA PRO A 27 -28.09 -6.80 25.10
C PRO A 27 -28.04 -8.25 25.62
N ARG A 28 -27.15 -9.06 25.04
CA ARG A 28 -26.79 -10.40 25.53
C ARG A 28 -25.64 -10.27 26.55
N PRO A 29 -25.68 -10.95 27.70
CA PRO A 29 -24.63 -10.84 28.72
C PRO A 29 -23.29 -11.40 28.24
N ALA A 30 -22.22 -10.63 28.48
CA ALA A 30 -20.84 -11.03 28.27
C ALA A 30 -20.40 -11.98 29.40
N SER A 31 -19.86 -13.14 29.03
CA SER A 31 -19.13 -14.02 29.94
C SER A 31 -17.85 -13.35 30.44
N PRO A 32 -17.54 -13.37 31.74
CA PRO A 32 -16.28 -12.87 32.24
C PRO A 32 -15.16 -13.88 31.97
N LEU A 33 -14.11 -13.46 31.24
CA LEU A 33 -12.84 -14.19 31.22
C LEU A 33 -12.05 -13.82 32.47
N THR A 34 -11.83 -14.83 33.29
CA THR A 34 -11.09 -14.83 34.55
C THR A 34 -9.66 -14.34 34.35
N VAL A 35 -9.29 -13.29 35.09
CA VAL A 35 -7.91 -12.83 35.26
C VAL A 35 -7.19 -13.81 36.17
N VAL A 36 -6.18 -14.51 35.65
CA VAL A 36 -5.23 -15.26 36.49
C VAL A 36 -4.15 -14.28 36.94
N SER A 37 -4.31 -13.76 38.16
CA SER A 37 -3.20 -13.19 38.93
C SER A 37 -2.40 -14.33 39.55
N SER A 38 -1.12 -14.45 39.21
CA SER A 38 -0.16 -15.23 39.99
C SER A 38 0.82 -14.25 40.63
N ALA A 39 0.68 -14.10 41.94
CA ALA A 39 1.57 -13.34 42.80
C ALA A 39 2.77 -14.17 43.29
N SER A 40 3.83 -13.41 43.54
CA SER A 40 5.16 -13.69 44.08
C SER A 40 5.27 -14.57 45.35
N ALA A 41 6.40 -15.28 45.47
CA ALA A 41 7.36 -15.29 46.61
C ALA A 41 8.39 -16.43 46.40
N ALA A 42 9.63 -16.45 46.90
CA ALA A 42 10.64 -15.49 47.32
C ALA A 42 11.91 -16.30 47.71
N SER A 43 13.09 -15.68 47.59
CA SER A 43 14.28 -15.86 48.44
C SER A 43 15.26 -17.04 48.21
N SER A 44 16.51 -16.73 47.84
CA SER A 44 17.66 -16.77 48.78
C SER A 44 18.93 -16.17 48.15
N ALA A 45 19.71 -15.52 49.01
CA ALA A 45 20.91 -14.72 48.72
C ALA A 45 22.17 -15.56 48.46
N THR A 46 23.22 -14.98 47.82
CA THR A 46 24.54 -14.66 48.41
C THR A 46 25.51 -14.04 47.37
N LYS A 47 26.29 -13.07 47.85
CA LYS A 47 27.42 -12.28 47.27
C LYS A 47 28.29 -12.93 46.17
N SER A 48 28.74 -12.10 45.20
CA SER A 48 30.17 -11.79 44.92
C SER A 48 30.37 -10.73 43.81
N THR A 49 31.13 -9.67 44.16
CA THR A 49 32.16 -8.85 43.45
C THR A 49 32.15 -8.70 41.90
N PRO A 50 32.48 -7.49 41.35
CA PRO A 50 32.04 -7.06 40.02
C PRO A 50 32.99 -7.50 38.90
N ALA A 51 32.41 -7.94 37.78
CA ALA A 51 33.10 -8.08 36.51
C ALA A 51 32.56 -7.04 35.53
N SER A 52 33.48 -6.19 35.09
CA SER A 52 33.34 -5.27 33.97
C SER A 52 32.82 -5.99 32.73
N ALA A 53 31.64 -5.59 32.26
CA ALA A 53 31.20 -5.82 30.90
C ALA A 53 30.26 -4.67 30.52
N ALA A 54 30.66 -3.95 29.49
CA ALA A 54 29.85 -2.93 28.84
C ALA A 54 28.60 -3.60 28.25
N GLU A 55 27.45 -3.42 28.89
CA GLU A 55 26.16 -3.78 28.32
C GLU A 55 25.80 -2.72 27.28
N SER A 56 26.16 -3.02 26.04
CA SER A 56 25.65 -2.29 24.87
C SER A 56 24.14 -2.44 24.85
N ALA A 57 23.44 -1.30 24.82
CA ALA A 57 22.02 -1.23 24.55
C ALA A 57 21.65 -2.09 23.33
N PRO A 58 20.52 -2.81 23.32
CA PRO A 58 20.10 -3.51 22.12
C PRO A 58 19.86 -2.46 21.03
N ALA A 59 20.65 -2.54 19.97
CA ALA A 59 20.34 -1.87 18.73
C ALA A 59 18.96 -2.36 18.29
N SER A 60 18.01 -1.42 18.15
CA SER A 60 16.77 -1.66 17.45
C SER A 60 17.11 -2.22 16.08
N THR A 61 16.97 -3.54 15.93
CA THR A 61 17.04 -4.17 14.62
C THR A 61 15.75 -3.77 13.93
N THR A 62 15.81 -2.73 13.13
CA THR A 62 14.86 -2.54 12.04
C THR A 62 14.91 -3.84 11.25
N ALA A 63 13.88 -4.68 11.38
CA ALA A 63 13.80 -5.91 10.62
C ALA A 63 13.72 -5.52 9.15
N HIS A 64 14.85 -5.65 8.46
CA HIS A 64 14.89 -5.57 7.01
C HIS A 64 14.25 -6.86 6.52
N ALA A 65 13.16 -6.73 5.76
CA ALA A 65 12.53 -7.87 5.11
C ALA A 65 13.58 -8.68 4.35
N ALA A 66 13.51 -10.01 4.43
CA ALA A 66 14.51 -10.88 3.84
C ALA A 66 14.66 -10.58 2.33
N ALA A 67 15.91 -10.54 1.85
CA ALA A 67 16.17 -10.37 0.42
C ALA A 67 15.48 -11.49 -0.37
N PRO A 68 15.01 -11.21 -1.61
CA PRO A 68 14.34 -12.23 -2.41
C PRO A 68 15.28 -13.41 -2.67
N GLN A 69 14.69 -14.59 -2.77
CA GLN A 69 15.43 -15.77 -3.18
C GLN A 69 15.95 -15.60 -4.62
N GLU A 70 17.13 -16.16 -4.93
CA GLU A 70 17.75 -16.11 -6.27
C GLU A 70 16.81 -16.35 -7.46
N PRO A 71 15.89 -17.35 -7.47
CA PRO A 71 14.96 -17.52 -8.59
C PRO A 71 14.00 -16.33 -8.77
N VAL A 72 13.51 -15.73 -7.68
CA VAL A 72 12.65 -14.55 -7.72
C VAL A 72 13.45 -13.35 -8.23
N ARG A 73 14.67 -13.17 -7.72
CA ARG A 73 15.60 -12.12 -8.14
C ARG A 73 15.90 -12.20 -9.64
N ALA A 74 16.17 -13.39 -10.16
CA ALA A 74 16.44 -13.62 -11.58
C ALA A 74 15.22 -13.32 -12.46
N ALA A 75 14.02 -13.76 -12.04
CA ALA A 75 12.79 -13.52 -12.79
C ALA A 75 12.45 -12.02 -12.88
N TYR A 76 12.58 -11.29 -11.77
CA TYR A 76 12.41 -9.84 -11.78
C TYR A 76 13.52 -9.11 -12.53
N SER A 77 14.76 -9.57 -12.46
CA SER A 77 15.84 -9.00 -13.28
C SER A 77 15.53 -9.11 -14.77
N ALA A 78 15.03 -10.25 -15.23
CA ALA A 78 14.63 -10.43 -16.63
C ALA A 78 13.44 -9.53 -17.02
N ALA A 79 12.48 -9.33 -16.11
CA ALA A 79 11.37 -8.40 -16.34
C ALA A 79 11.85 -6.95 -16.49
N LEU A 80 12.82 -6.53 -15.67
CA LEU A 80 13.40 -5.19 -15.71
C LEU A 80 14.33 -4.94 -16.92
N ASP A 81 14.77 -5.99 -17.61
CA ASP A 81 15.50 -5.86 -18.88
C ASP A 81 14.57 -5.52 -20.06
N HIS A 82 13.29 -5.87 -19.94
CA HIS A 82 12.25 -5.62 -20.93
C HIS A 82 10.97 -5.04 -20.30
N PRO A 83 11.04 -3.86 -19.62
CA PRO A 83 9.89 -3.34 -18.87
C PRO A 83 8.71 -2.96 -19.78
N GLY A 84 8.96 -2.70 -21.06
CA GLY A 84 7.91 -2.41 -22.05
C GLY A 84 7.00 -3.59 -22.40
N ASP A 85 7.37 -4.82 -22.01
CA ASP A 85 6.54 -6.02 -22.21
C ASP A 85 5.34 -6.05 -21.24
N PHE A 86 5.33 -5.16 -20.25
CA PHE A 86 4.25 -5.00 -19.28
C PHE A 86 3.54 -3.65 -19.52
N PRO A 87 2.60 -3.59 -20.48
CA PRO A 87 1.84 -2.37 -20.73
C PRO A 87 0.88 -2.11 -19.56
N PRO A 88 0.58 -0.84 -19.25
CA PRO A 88 -0.43 -0.52 -18.26
C PRO A 88 -1.82 -0.90 -18.78
N SER A 89 -2.79 -1.01 -17.88
CA SER A 89 -4.22 -1.11 -18.25
C SER A 89 -4.59 -0.12 -19.38
N PRO A 90 -5.31 -0.55 -20.43
CA PRO A 90 -5.68 0.30 -21.57
C PRO A 90 -6.49 1.56 -21.20
N ALA A 91 -7.12 1.58 -20.02
CA ALA A 91 -7.85 2.73 -19.52
C ALA A 91 -6.95 3.82 -18.91
N ALA A 92 -5.65 3.53 -18.68
CA ALA A 92 -4.72 4.47 -18.09
C ALA A 92 -4.43 5.64 -19.04
N GLN A 93 -4.57 6.86 -18.54
CA GLN A 93 -4.21 8.09 -19.24
C GLN A 93 -3.02 8.74 -18.55
N PHE A 94 -1.89 8.87 -19.26
CA PHE A 94 -0.63 9.38 -18.72
C PHE A 94 0.27 9.93 -19.83
N ASP A 95 1.31 10.69 -19.45
CA ASP A 95 2.33 11.26 -20.35
C ASP A 95 3.71 10.65 -20.00
N PRO A 96 4.10 9.52 -20.64
CA PRO A 96 5.33 8.81 -20.30
C PRO A 96 6.60 9.60 -20.64
N THR A 97 7.61 9.50 -19.79
CA THR A 97 8.95 10.04 -20.05
C THR A 97 9.83 9.09 -20.86
N GLY A 98 9.41 7.83 -21.02
CA GLY A 98 10.21 6.76 -21.61
C GLY A 98 11.15 6.06 -20.62
N THR A 99 11.07 6.40 -19.32
CA THR A 99 11.81 5.72 -18.26
C THR A 99 10.89 4.89 -17.37
N TYR A 100 11.50 3.98 -16.61
CA TYR A 100 10.80 3.13 -15.66
C TYR A 100 11.54 3.16 -14.33
N SER A 101 10.78 2.98 -13.26
CA SER A 101 11.28 2.79 -11.91
C SER A 101 10.61 1.57 -11.29
N TYR A 102 11.21 0.99 -10.26
CA TYR A 102 10.61 -0.14 -9.56
C TYR A 102 10.83 -0.09 -8.05
N ALA A 103 10.01 -0.85 -7.32
CA ALA A 103 10.17 -1.13 -5.91
C ALA A 103 9.77 -2.59 -5.64
N LEU A 104 10.39 -3.24 -4.66
CA LEU A 104 9.94 -4.54 -4.16
C LEU A 104 9.13 -4.37 -2.88
N VAL A 105 8.00 -5.07 -2.82
CA VAL A 105 7.10 -5.06 -1.66
C VAL A 105 6.66 -6.46 -1.32
N GLU A 106 6.46 -6.77 -0.04
CA GLU A 106 5.60 -7.90 0.35
C GLU A 106 4.17 -7.39 0.43
N ALA A 107 3.27 -7.88 -0.43
CA ALA A 107 1.88 -7.44 -0.49
C ALA A 107 0.86 -8.58 -0.45
N THR A 108 1.27 -9.84 -0.61
CA THR A 108 0.36 -11.00 -0.61
C THR A 108 0.39 -11.81 0.69
N GLY A 109 1.42 -11.64 1.52
CA GLY A 109 1.58 -12.32 2.81
C GLY A 109 2.22 -13.70 2.69
N ASP A 110 2.64 -14.12 1.50
CA ASP A 110 3.24 -15.43 1.22
C ASP A 110 4.77 -15.45 1.38
N SER A 111 5.38 -14.33 1.79
CA SER A 111 6.84 -14.14 1.96
C SER A 111 7.63 -14.16 0.65
N SER A 112 6.95 -14.07 -0.50
CA SER A 112 7.54 -13.79 -1.80
C SER A 112 7.17 -12.36 -2.21
N PRO A 113 8.15 -11.48 -2.43
CA PRO A 113 7.84 -10.08 -2.74
C PRO A 113 7.29 -9.93 -4.16
N GLU A 114 6.38 -8.97 -4.31
CA GLU A 114 5.91 -8.43 -5.57
C GLU A 114 6.79 -7.27 -6.05
N LEU A 115 6.95 -7.16 -7.37
CA LEU A 115 7.62 -6.01 -7.98
C LEU A 115 6.57 -4.99 -8.44
N LEU A 116 6.69 -3.77 -7.94
CA LEU A 116 5.92 -2.63 -8.44
C LEU A 116 6.71 -1.98 -9.57
N LEU A 117 6.22 -2.09 -10.80
CA LEU A 117 6.81 -1.46 -11.97
C LEU A 117 6.08 -0.15 -12.28
N ARG A 118 6.77 0.98 -12.11
CA ARG A 118 6.25 2.30 -12.44
C ARG A 118 6.70 2.73 -13.83
N ILE A 119 5.74 3.16 -14.65
CA ILE A 119 6.02 3.84 -15.91
C ILE A 119 6.13 5.33 -15.61
N ASP A 120 7.36 5.85 -15.57
CA ASP A 120 7.59 7.22 -15.15
C ASP A 120 6.91 8.19 -16.13
N SER A 121 6.17 9.14 -15.56
CA SER A 121 5.35 10.08 -16.29
C SER A 121 5.57 11.50 -15.78
N ARG A 122 5.25 12.51 -16.59
CA ARG A 122 5.36 13.93 -16.16
C ARG A 122 4.39 14.32 -15.04
N GLY A 123 3.36 13.51 -14.82
CA GLY A 123 2.39 13.70 -13.74
C GLY A 123 2.08 12.38 -13.04
N PHE A 124 0.83 11.93 -13.15
CA PHE A 124 0.43 10.62 -12.66
C PHE A 124 1.03 9.50 -13.50
N SER A 125 1.67 8.56 -12.83
CA SER A 125 2.37 7.42 -13.38
C SER A 125 1.59 6.14 -13.04
N PRO A 126 1.22 5.31 -14.02
CA PRO A 126 0.67 4.01 -13.73
C PRO A 126 1.76 3.10 -13.14
N VAL A 127 1.36 2.31 -12.15
CA VAL A 127 2.19 1.30 -11.48
C VAL A 127 1.51 -0.04 -11.59
N ILE A 128 2.24 -0.98 -12.18
CA ILE A 128 1.81 -2.36 -12.44
C ILE A 128 2.43 -3.25 -11.36
N VAL A 129 1.66 -4.19 -10.84
CA VAL A 129 2.14 -5.18 -9.87
C VAL A 129 2.55 -6.43 -10.62
N LEU A 130 3.80 -6.86 -10.46
CA LEU A 130 4.30 -8.11 -11.01
C LEU A 130 4.44 -9.14 -9.88
N THR A 131 3.93 -10.35 -10.13
CA THR A 131 4.15 -11.55 -9.30
C THR A 131 5.00 -12.57 -10.04
N ILE A 132 5.43 -13.62 -9.36
CA ILE A 132 6.08 -14.78 -10.00
C ILE A 132 5.09 -15.94 -10.11
N GLU A 133 4.83 -16.37 -11.35
CA GLU A 133 4.06 -17.59 -11.65
C GLU A 133 4.90 -18.49 -12.56
N GLY A 134 5.09 -19.76 -12.17
CA GLY A 134 5.88 -20.71 -12.95
C GLY A 134 7.32 -20.26 -13.23
N GLY A 135 7.90 -19.46 -12.32
CA GLY A 135 9.26 -18.91 -12.45
C GLY A 135 9.39 -17.71 -13.38
N ARG A 136 8.28 -17.08 -13.79
CA ARG A 136 8.26 -15.89 -14.66
C ARG A 136 7.47 -14.77 -14.02
N ALA A 137 7.86 -13.54 -14.31
CA ALA A 137 7.09 -12.36 -13.91
C ALA A 137 5.77 -12.30 -14.70
N VAL A 138 4.66 -12.07 -13.99
CA VAL A 138 3.31 -11.92 -14.54
C VAL A 138 2.71 -10.61 -14.04
N ALA A 139 2.23 -9.78 -14.95
CA ALA A 139 1.62 -8.49 -14.62
C ALA A 139 0.16 -8.60 -14.18
N SER A 140 -0.19 -7.73 -13.24
CA SER A 140 -1.57 -7.38 -12.92
C SER A 140 -2.28 -6.79 -14.13
N THR A 141 -3.61 -6.97 -14.19
CA THR A 141 -4.48 -6.40 -15.23
C THR A 141 -4.85 -4.95 -14.95
N ASP A 142 -4.80 -4.56 -13.68
CA ASP A 142 -5.10 -3.24 -13.17
C ASP A 142 -3.80 -2.53 -12.78
N ASN A 143 -3.83 -1.20 -12.78
CA ASN A 143 -2.75 -0.38 -12.25
C ASN A 143 -3.24 0.40 -11.04
N ILE A 144 -2.29 0.73 -10.17
CA ILE A 144 -2.42 1.82 -9.19
C ILE A 144 -1.63 3.04 -9.67
N ILE A 145 -1.82 4.18 -9.03
CA ILE A 145 -1.29 5.46 -9.50
C ILE A 145 -0.29 6.02 -8.49
N ASP A 146 0.86 6.47 -8.96
CA ASP A 146 1.84 7.24 -8.19
C ASP A 146 2.15 8.56 -8.91
N GLY A 147 2.40 9.61 -8.14
CA GLY A 147 2.85 10.90 -8.68
C GLY A 147 1.93 12.05 -8.34
N GLN A 148 2.15 13.17 -9.01
CA GLN A 148 1.47 14.42 -8.70
C GLN A 148 1.02 15.08 -10.00
N ALA A 149 -0.13 15.74 -9.95
CA ALA A 149 -0.59 16.56 -11.06
C ALA A 149 0.41 17.70 -11.31
N THR A 150 0.69 17.98 -12.59
CA THR A 150 1.58 19.09 -13.00
C THR A 150 1.03 20.46 -12.61
N ALA A 151 -0.28 20.55 -12.39
CA ALA A 151 -0.98 21.73 -11.89
C ALA A 151 -2.08 21.33 -10.90
N GLY A 152 -2.48 22.26 -10.03
CA GLY A 152 -3.62 22.06 -9.12
C GLY A 152 -3.33 21.14 -7.93
N GLY A 153 -2.07 20.84 -7.62
CA GLY A 153 -1.62 20.33 -6.32
C GLY A 153 -2.14 18.95 -5.88
N SER A 154 -2.88 18.24 -6.72
CA SER A 154 -3.39 16.89 -6.41
C SER A 154 -2.28 15.86 -6.55
N PHE A 155 -2.23 14.87 -5.67
CA PHE A 155 -1.24 13.80 -5.71
C PHE A 155 -1.89 12.44 -5.41
N SER A 156 -1.21 11.40 -5.86
CA SER A 156 -1.39 10.01 -5.46
C SER A 156 -0.03 9.47 -5.04
N LYS A 157 0.05 8.76 -3.92
CA LYS A 157 1.28 8.14 -3.46
C LYS A 157 1.03 6.71 -3.02
N ILE A 158 1.92 5.82 -3.43
CA ILE A 158 1.85 4.40 -3.09
C ILE A 158 2.68 4.08 -1.84
N PHE A 159 2.14 3.21 -1.00
CA PHE A 159 2.79 2.69 0.21
C PHE A 159 2.61 1.16 0.28
N ALA A 160 3.59 0.45 0.82
CA ALA A 160 3.41 -0.95 1.20
C ALA A 160 2.64 -1.05 2.52
N SER A 161 1.92 -2.15 2.73
CA SER A 161 1.43 -2.53 4.06
C SER A 161 2.57 -3.05 4.91
N ARG A 162 2.71 -2.57 6.16
CA ARG A 162 3.71 -3.09 7.09
C ARG A 162 3.45 -4.56 7.41
N GLU A 163 2.19 -4.98 7.48
CA GLU A 163 1.82 -6.38 7.70
C GLU A 163 1.99 -7.26 6.45
N GLY A 164 2.34 -6.68 5.30
CA GLY A 164 2.45 -7.40 4.03
C GLY A 164 1.09 -7.80 3.43
N ARG A 165 0.04 -7.04 3.73
CA ARG A 165 -1.36 -7.38 3.39
C ARG A 165 -1.95 -6.48 2.31
N GLY A 166 -1.11 -6.07 1.37
CA GLY A 166 -1.49 -5.31 0.20
C GLY A 166 -0.71 -4.01 0.05
N ILE A 167 -1.23 -3.18 -0.83
CA ILE A 167 -0.63 -1.92 -1.25
C ILE A 167 -1.64 -0.81 -1.00
N TYR A 168 -1.21 0.30 -0.44
CA TYR A 168 -2.06 1.48 -0.25
C TYR A 168 -1.79 2.50 -1.35
N GLN A 169 -2.86 3.05 -1.92
CA GLN A 169 -2.82 4.29 -2.67
C GLN A 169 -3.39 5.40 -1.78
N VAL A 170 -2.66 6.50 -1.65
CA VAL A 170 -3.09 7.68 -0.90
C VAL A 170 -3.28 8.85 -1.85
N ASP A 171 -4.51 9.30 -1.94
CA ASP A 171 -4.90 10.46 -2.75
C ASP A 171 -5.11 11.69 -1.87
N GLY A 172 -4.69 12.85 -2.37
CA GLY A 172 -4.89 14.10 -1.64
C GLY A 172 -4.45 15.33 -2.42
N HIS A 173 -4.39 16.45 -1.70
CA HIS A 173 -3.95 17.72 -2.23
C HIS A 173 -2.86 18.32 -1.34
N SER A 174 -1.80 18.88 -1.94
CA SER A 174 -0.58 19.30 -1.24
C SER A 174 -0.79 20.42 -0.20
N ILE A 175 -1.70 21.35 -0.46
CA ILE A 175 -2.03 22.45 0.49
C ILE A 175 -3.09 22.07 1.53
N GLN A 176 -3.70 20.89 1.41
CA GLN A 176 -4.72 20.43 2.34
C GLN A 176 -4.11 19.39 3.28
N THR A 177 -4.57 19.35 4.52
CA THR A 177 -4.11 18.33 5.48
C THR A 177 -4.86 17.01 5.33
N ALA A 178 -6.09 17.03 4.80
CA ALA A 178 -6.89 15.83 4.54
C ALA A 178 -6.34 15.00 3.37
N ALA A 179 -6.38 13.67 3.49
CA ALA A 179 -6.08 12.70 2.45
C ALA A 179 -6.99 11.48 2.60
N GLN A 180 -7.08 10.67 1.55
CA GLN A 180 -7.80 9.40 1.53
C GLN A 180 -6.82 8.27 1.24
N SER A 181 -6.95 7.16 1.94
CA SER A 181 -6.17 5.95 1.68
C SER A 181 -7.06 4.79 1.28
N GLN A 182 -6.80 4.20 0.13
CA GLN A 182 -7.42 2.97 -0.34
C GLN A 182 -6.41 1.83 -0.30
N ARG A 183 -6.76 0.71 0.33
CA ARG A 183 -5.97 -0.53 0.25
C ARG A 183 -6.39 -1.35 -0.97
N PHE A 184 -5.40 -1.90 -1.65
CA PHE A 184 -5.55 -2.84 -2.74
C PHE A 184 -4.89 -4.17 -2.38
N VAL A 185 -5.55 -5.26 -2.70
CA VAL A 185 -5.03 -6.62 -2.57
C VAL A 185 -5.02 -7.28 -3.93
N LEU A 186 -4.00 -8.08 -4.19
CA LEU A 186 -3.90 -8.83 -5.43
C LEU A 186 -4.77 -10.09 -5.35
N GLN A 187 -5.68 -10.26 -6.30
CA GLN A 187 -6.56 -11.43 -6.43
C GLN A 187 -6.33 -12.06 -7.80
N GLY A 188 -5.49 -13.09 -7.84
CA GLY A 188 -4.95 -13.60 -9.09
C GLY A 188 -4.14 -12.49 -9.78
N ARG A 189 -4.65 -11.98 -10.91
CA ARG A 189 -4.02 -10.88 -11.64
C ARG A 189 -4.73 -9.53 -11.47
N SER A 190 -5.85 -9.45 -10.76
CA SER A 190 -6.60 -8.20 -10.59
C SER A 190 -6.31 -7.55 -9.24
N LEU A 191 -6.29 -6.21 -9.21
CA LEU A 191 -6.18 -5.44 -7.97
C LEU A 191 -7.57 -5.09 -7.46
N ALA A 192 -7.97 -5.74 -6.37
CA ALA A 192 -9.25 -5.48 -5.73
C ALA A 192 -9.08 -4.50 -4.57
N THR A 193 -10.04 -3.58 -4.41
CA THR A 193 -10.11 -2.75 -3.20
C THR A 193 -10.44 -3.63 -1.99
N ASP A 194 -9.66 -3.50 -0.93
CA ASP A 194 -9.91 -4.17 0.35
C ASP A 194 -10.48 -3.18 1.36
N GLY A 195 -11.81 -3.19 1.48
CA GLY A 195 -12.56 -2.24 2.29
C GLY A 195 -12.68 -0.85 1.66
N PRO A 196 -13.40 0.06 2.33
CA PRO A 196 -13.59 1.43 1.86
C PRO A 196 -12.31 2.27 2.04
N ALA A 197 -12.18 3.33 1.23
CA ALA A 197 -11.16 4.34 1.45
C ALA A 197 -11.32 5.00 2.83
N VAL A 198 -10.20 5.20 3.53
CA VAL A 198 -10.16 5.77 4.87
C VAL A 198 -9.55 7.17 4.81
N GLY A 199 -10.28 8.16 5.33
CA GLY A 199 -9.80 9.52 5.47
C GLY A 199 -8.90 9.73 6.68
N PHE A 200 -7.86 10.55 6.53
CA PHE A 200 -6.98 10.95 7.63
C PHE A 200 -6.40 12.35 7.44
N THR A 201 -5.81 12.90 8.50
CA THR A 201 -5.10 14.18 8.50
C THR A 201 -3.60 13.91 8.56
N LYS A 202 -2.86 14.31 7.52
CA LYS A 202 -1.46 13.95 7.29
C LYS A 202 -0.55 14.13 8.52
N ASP A 203 -0.70 15.25 9.22
CA ASP A 203 0.20 15.63 10.33
C ASP A 203 -0.35 15.29 11.72
N VAL A 204 -1.58 14.79 11.81
CA VAL A 204 -2.25 14.52 13.11
C VAL A 204 -2.40 13.03 13.34
N ASN A 205 -2.81 12.28 12.32
CA ASN A 205 -3.09 10.86 12.43
C ASN A 205 -2.73 10.11 11.14
N PRO A 206 -1.45 10.09 10.72
CA PRO A 206 -1.03 9.29 9.58
C PRO A 206 -1.32 7.80 9.83
N PRO A 207 -1.75 7.03 8.81
CA PRO A 207 -2.03 5.61 8.97
C PRO A 207 -0.77 4.85 9.39
N ALA A 208 -0.85 4.18 10.54
CA ALA A 208 0.33 3.50 11.10
C ALA A 208 0.86 2.43 10.14
N ASP A 209 0.01 1.64 9.50
CA ASP A 209 0.39 0.49 8.65
C ASP A 209 1.05 0.85 7.31
N GLN A 210 1.16 2.13 6.95
CA GLN A 210 1.76 2.53 5.67
C GLN A 210 3.29 2.63 5.77
N VAL A 211 3.98 1.91 4.90
CA VAL A 211 5.44 1.98 4.74
C VAL A 211 5.76 2.71 3.42
N PRO A 212 6.48 3.84 3.46
CA PRO A 212 6.86 4.56 2.24
C PRO A 212 7.71 3.70 1.32
N LEU A 213 7.50 3.84 0.01
CA LEU A 213 8.28 3.15 -1.01
C LEU A 213 9.56 3.91 -1.38
N THR A 214 10.66 3.18 -1.44
CA THR A 214 11.90 3.56 -2.12
C THR A 214 11.83 3.05 -3.55
N TRP A 215 11.91 3.98 -4.50
CA TRP A 215 11.91 3.69 -5.94
C TRP A 215 13.34 3.67 -6.47
N PHE A 216 13.66 2.62 -7.22
CA PHE A 216 14.94 2.42 -7.89
C PHE A 216 14.74 2.55 -9.39
N GLY A 217 15.69 3.16 -10.10
CA GLY A 217 15.66 3.12 -11.56
C GLY A 217 15.92 1.70 -12.05
N ILE A 218 15.35 1.29 -13.18
CA ILE A 218 15.49 -0.09 -13.70
C ILE A 218 16.94 -0.55 -13.94
N ASN A 219 17.90 0.38 -14.04
CA ASN A 219 19.32 0.06 -14.19
C ASN A 219 20.04 -0.17 -12.85
N ASP A 220 19.42 0.21 -11.73
CA ASP A 220 19.93 -0.04 -10.39
C ASP A 220 19.33 -1.34 -9.85
N ARG A 221 20.10 -2.43 -9.92
CA ARG A 221 19.66 -3.76 -9.45
C ARG A 221 19.85 -3.99 -7.96
N SER A 222 20.39 -3.02 -7.21
CA SER A 222 20.49 -3.12 -5.75
C SER A 222 19.12 -3.06 -5.07
N GLY A 223 18.14 -2.42 -5.72
CA GLY A 223 16.75 -2.39 -5.26
C GLY A 223 16.09 -3.77 -5.20
N LEU A 224 16.59 -4.75 -5.95
CA LEU A 224 16.12 -6.14 -5.86
C LEU A 224 16.46 -6.80 -4.52
N ASP A 225 17.35 -6.21 -3.71
CA ASP A 225 17.70 -6.74 -2.38
C ASP A 225 16.99 -5.95 -1.24
N THR A 226 16.08 -5.05 -1.60
CA THR A 226 15.35 -4.14 -0.69
C THR A 226 13.84 -4.38 -0.77
N VAL A 227 13.36 -5.33 0.03
CA VAL A 227 11.92 -5.60 0.17
C VAL A 227 11.30 -4.66 1.21
N GLN A 228 10.14 -4.08 0.89
CA GLN A 228 9.43 -3.12 1.74
C GLN A 228 8.07 -3.67 2.17
N GLY A 229 7.64 -3.39 3.39
CA GLY A 229 6.51 -4.09 4.00
C GLY A 229 7.02 -5.12 5.01
N ARG A 230 6.40 -6.30 5.07
CA ARG A 230 6.64 -7.31 6.11
C ARG A 230 8.13 -7.52 6.40
N GLY A 231 8.58 -6.99 7.53
CA GLY A 231 9.88 -7.20 8.18
C GLY A 231 9.68 -7.87 9.53
#